data_AF-A0A8H8CH10-F1
#
_entry.id   AF-A0A8H8CH10-F1
#
_cell.length_a   1.000
_cell.length_b   1.000
_cell.length_c   1.000
_cell.angle_alpha   90.00
_cell.angle_beta   90.00
_cell.angle_gamma   90.00
#
_symmetry.space_group_name_H-M   'P 1'
#
loop_
_entity.id
_entity.type
_entity.pdbx_description
1 polymer ?
#
loop_
_entity_poly.entity_id
_entity_poly.type
_entity_poly.pdbx_seq_one_letter_code
_entity_poly.pdbx_strand_id
1 'polypeptide(L)'
;MHPMTNPVSLASVAALAAQFWDTMICFGDEVEYLWRGRFRFVKLIYFCSRYLLLLGQIANEVLLLLFHTQGDTPNQNICPGMFIFKSSLTQVGLVLLEIVLFLRVYALYHHIAQAKWFLFVAFLVSFTLEICGTALFIQSMSTMSGCGLLRADDKSVYFFGTGVGLAQIVLVVATLLELASKQRQRRVRSPLTNMVLQQGVASCFLVLTLIAVLMVYNFFSYLDESMGEAMISWYYTLISVGTSRLILEMWKLPSSENSEHNFARDSETGNLHLTTLSDSNYRNGNTTAWMTALTSTTSHYMAAPSLYRSVNSPSTSCDISDK
;
A
#
# COMPACT_ATOMS: atom_id res chain seq x y z
N MET A 1 14.41 -27.15 -34.97
CA MET A 1 15.21 -26.85 -33.77
C MET A 1 14.27 -26.28 -32.74
N HIS A 2 13.89 -27.08 -31.74
CA HIS A 2 13.12 -26.60 -30.60
C HIS A 2 14.02 -25.64 -29.80
N PRO A 3 13.62 -24.39 -29.54
CA PRO A 3 14.35 -23.57 -28.59
C PRO A 3 14.26 -24.26 -27.24
N MET A 4 15.41 -24.54 -26.63
CA MET A 4 15.46 -25.00 -25.25
C MET A 4 14.69 -23.98 -24.42
N THR A 5 13.55 -24.39 -23.86
CA THR A 5 12.81 -23.61 -22.88
C THR A 5 13.70 -23.51 -21.65
N ASN A 6 14.48 -22.43 -21.56
CA ASN A 6 15.26 -22.14 -20.37
C ASN A 6 14.32 -22.22 -19.16
N PRO A 7 14.67 -22.95 -18.09
CA PRO A 7 13.77 -23.13 -16.93
C PRO A 7 13.35 -21.79 -16.32
N VAL A 8 14.19 -20.76 -16.49
CA VAL A 8 13.95 -19.38 -16.09
C VAL A 8 12.79 -18.73 -16.85
N SER A 9 12.72 -18.88 -18.18
CA SER A 9 11.62 -18.28 -18.96
C SER A 9 10.29 -18.95 -18.64
N LEU A 10 10.29 -20.25 -18.37
CA LEU A 10 9.11 -20.96 -17.87
C LEU A 10 8.65 -20.40 -16.52
N ALA A 11 9.57 -20.05 -15.62
CA ALA A 11 9.24 -19.47 -14.32
C ALA A 11 8.61 -18.07 -14.45
N SER A 12 9.12 -17.22 -15.34
CA SER A 12 8.54 -15.88 -15.57
C SER A 12 7.15 -15.96 -16.22
N VAL A 13 6.96 -16.86 -17.18
CA VAL A 13 5.65 -17.12 -17.81
C VAL A 13 4.67 -17.71 -16.78
N ALA A 14 5.13 -18.59 -15.90
CA ALA A 14 4.30 -19.13 -14.81
C ALA A 14 3.84 -18.03 -13.84
N ALA A 15 4.72 -17.08 -13.50
CA ALA A 15 4.37 -15.92 -12.68
C ALA A 15 3.29 -15.06 -13.37
N LEU A 16 3.46 -14.76 -14.66
CA LEU A 16 2.47 -14.03 -15.46
C LEU A 16 1.12 -14.75 -15.48
N ALA A 17 1.14 -16.07 -15.71
CA ALA A 17 -0.07 -16.90 -15.72
C ALA A 17 -0.75 -16.90 -14.36
N ALA A 18 0.00 -16.98 -13.27
CA ALA A 18 -0.52 -16.90 -11.91
C ALA A 18 -1.16 -15.52 -11.62
N GLN A 19 -0.50 -14.44 -12.03
CA GLN A 19 -1.04 -13.08 -11.89
C GLN A 19 -2.32 -12.87 -12.71
N PHE A 20 -2.36 -13.40 -13.94
CA PHE A 20 -3.53 -13.35 -14.79
C PHE A 20 -4.69 -14.18 -14.22
N TRP A 21 -4.38 -15.37 -13.70
CA TRP A 21 -5.36 -16.25 -13.05
C TRP A 21 -5.99 -15.60 -11.81
N ASP A 22 -5.18 -15.04 -10.92
CA ASP A 22 -5.67 -14.25 -9.78
C ASP A 22 -6.52 -13.06 -10.27
N THR A 23 -6.11 -12.46 -11.41
CA THR A 23 -6.86 -11.38 -12.02
C THR A 23 -8.24 -11.79 -12.52
N MET A 24 -8.40 -13.03 -13.01
CA MET A 24 -9.71 -13.51 -13.44
C MET A 24 -10.61 -13.82 -12.25
N ILE A 25 -10.06 -14.45 -11.20
CA ILE A 25 -10.85 -14.83 -10.02
C ILE A 25 -11.38 -13.59 -9.29
N CYS A 26 -10.55 -12.56 -9.11
CA CYS A 26 -10.97 -11.36 -8.39
C CYS A 26 -11.88 -10.43 -9.20
N PHE A 27 -12.00 -10.62 -10.51
CA PHE A 27 -12.81 -9.76 -11.38
C PHE A 27 -14.30 -9.73 -11.01
N GLY A 28 -14.86 -10.87 -10.58
CA GLY A 28 -16.26 -10.93 -10.14
C GLY A 28 -16.52 -10.02 -8.94
N ASP A 29 -15.67 -10.13 -7.91
CA ASP A 29 -15.70 -9.28 -6.73
C ASP A 29 -15.46 -7.79 -7.11
N GLU A 30 -14.57 -7.50 -8.06
CA GLU A 30 -14.33 -6.13 -8.52
C GLU A 30 -15.54 -5.45 -9.13
N VAL A 31 -16.25 -6.13 -10.01
CA VAL A 31 -17.42 -5.56 -10.66
C VAL A 31 -18.52 -5.30 -9.63
N GLU A 32 -18.65 -6.17 -8.63
CA GLU A 32 -19.66 -5.99 -7.58
C GLU A 32 -19.31 -4.87 -6.60
N TYR A 33 -18.10 -4.90 -6.03
CA TYR A 33 -17.71 -3.97 -4.96
C TYR A 33 -17.11 -2.67 -5.47
N LEU A 34 -16.28 -2.73 -6.52
CA LEU A 34 -15.50 -1.60 -6.98
C LEU A 34 -16.26 -0.74 -8.01
N TRP A 35 -17.01 -1.34 -8.93
CA TRP A 35 -17.63 -0.57 -10.01
C TRP A 35 -18.87 0.21 -9.56
N ARG A 36 -19.64 -0.31 -8.60
CA ARG A 36 -20.87 0.35 -8.11
C ARG A 36 -20.63 1.53 -7.16
N GLY A 37 -19.43 1.68 -6.58
CA GLY A 37 -19.12 2.72 -5.59
C GLY A 37 -18.74 4.08 -6.20
N ARG A 38 -18.66 5.14 -5.39
CA ARG A 38 -18.09 6.44 -5.80
C ARG A 38 -16.57 6.33 -6.05
N PHE A 39 -16.02 6.98 -7.09
CA PHE A 39 -14.58 7.07 -7.30
C PHE A 39 -13.88 7.69 -6.08
N ARG A 40 -12.89 6.97 -5.54
CA ARG A 40 -12.06 7.38 -4.41
C ARG A 40 -10.60 7.04 -4.71
N PHE A 41 -9.67 7.74 -4.07
CA PHE A 41 -8.23 7.51 -4.17
C PHE A 41 -7.82 6.03 -4.05
N VAL A 42 -8.46 5.26 -3.17
CA VAL A 42 -8.23 3.82 -3.00
C VAL A 42 -8.53 3.01 -4.26
N LYS A 43 -9.54 3.40 -5.06
CA LYS A 43 -9.81 2.73 -6.34
C LYS A 43 -8.69 2.97 -7.34
N LEU A 44 -8.15 4.20 -7.39
CA LEU A 44 -7.04 4.52 -8.28
C LEU A 44 -5.83 3.65 -7.92
N ILE A 45 -5.49 3.58 -6.62
CA ILE A 45 -4.40 2.71 -6.14
C ILE A 45 -4.63 1.26 -6.57
N TYR A 46 -5.86 0.75 -6.42
CA TYR A 46 -6.22 -0.61 -6.82
C TYR A 46 -6.02 -0.86 -8.33
N PHE A 47 -6.56 0.03 -9.17
CA PHE A 47 -6.43 -0.10 -10.61
C PHE A 47 -4.97 0.03 -11.04
N CYS A 48 -4.22 0.97 -10.45
CA CYS A 48 -2.80 1.11 -10.69
C CYS A 48 -2.04 -0.15 -10.26
N SER A 49 -2.21 -0.63 -9.03
CA SER A 49 -1.43 -1.78 -8.54
C SER A 49 -1.64 -3.03 -9.37
N ARG A 50 -2.85 -3.23 -9.89
CA ARG A 50 -3.16 -4.44 -10.64
C ARG A 50 -2.87 -4.32 -12.13
N TYR A 51 -3.47 -3.34 -12.79
CA TYR A 51 -3.41 -3.23 -14.24
C TYR A 51 -2.07 -2.67 -14.70
N LEU A 52 -1.45 -1.77 -13.93
CA LEU A 52 -0.11 -1.27 -14.28
C LEU A 52 0.95 -2.36 -14.15
N LEU A 53 0.92 -3.15 -13.06
CA LEU A 53 1.86 -4.26 -12.88
C LEU A 53 1.64 -5.37 -13.92
N LEU A 54 0.39 -5.70 -14.23
CA LEU A 54 0.07 -6.69 -15.27
C LEU A 54 0.56 -6.23 -16.65
N LEU A 55 0.19 -5.01 -17.06
CA LEU A 55 0.63 -4.45 -18.34
C LEU A 55 2.15 -4.31 -18.41
N GLY A 56 2.77 -3.90 -17.31
CA GLY A 56 4.22 -3.77 -17.21
C GLY A 56 4.93 -5.12 -17.32
N GLN A 57 4.40 -6.18 -16.71
CA GLN A 57 4.95 -7.53 -16.85
C GLN A 57 4.76 -8.10 -18.27
N ILE A 58 3.59 -7.88 -18.88
CA ILE A 58 3.36 -8.25 -20.30
C ILE A 58 4.35 -7.51 -21.21
N ALA A 59 4.48 -6.19 -21.03
CA ALA A 59 5.41 -5.38 -21.81
C ALA A 59 6.86 -5.86 -21.64
N ASN A 60 7.23 -6.26 -20.42
CA ASN A 60 8.55 -6.80 -20.13
C ASN A 60 8.84 -8.10 -20.89
N GLU A 61 7.91 -9.05 -20.86
CA GLU A 61 8.04 -10.33 -21.59
C GLU A 61 8.07 -10.14 -23.10
N VAL A 62 7.20 -9.26 -23.63
CA VAL A 62 7.19 -8.94 -25.07
C VAL A 62 8.51 -8.31 -25.49
N LEU A 63 9.04 -7.39 -24.69
CA LEU A 63 10.31 -6.73 -24.98
C LEU A 63 11.47 -7.74 -24.96
N LEU A 64 11.50 -8.66 -24.00
CA LEU A 64 12.49 -9.74 -23.93
C LEU A 64 12.45 -10.64 -25.17
N LEU A 65 11.26 -11.03 -25.63
CA LEU A 65 11.08 -11.82 -26.86
C LEU A 65 11.56 -11.08 -28.11
N LEU A 66 11.28 -9.77 -28.21
CA LEU A 66 11.77 -8.94 -29.31
C LEU A 66 13.29 -8.85 -29.32
N PHE A 67 13.93 -8.73 -28.14
CA PHE A 67 15.38 -8.75 -28.03
C PHE A 67 15.98 -10.09 -28.48
N HIS A 68 15.38 -11.20 -28.07
CA HIS A 68 15.87 -12.53 -28.44
C HIS A 68 15.78 -12.80 -29.95
N THR A 69 14.78 -12.21 -30.62
CA THR A 69 14.55 -12.41 -32.07
C THR A 69 15.40 -11.51 -32.97
N GLN A 70 15.93 -10.39 -32.46
CA GLN A 70 16.66 -9.42 -33.29
C GLN A 70 18.15 -9.67 -33.49
N GLY A 71 18.80 -10.56 -32.73
CA GLY A 71 20.18 -11.01 -32.98
C GLY A 71 21.29 -9.94 -32.83
N ASP A 72 22.20 -10.16 -31.87
CA ASP A 72 23.57 -9.63 -31.67
C ASP A 72 23.93 -8.14 -31.83
N THR A 73 23.02 -7.25 -32.26
CA THR A 73 23.30 -5.79 -32.23
C THR A 73 22.15 -5.01 -31.57
N PRO A 74 21.91 -5.20 -30.26
CA PRO A 74 20.97 -4.36 -29.54
C PRO A 74 21.42 -2.90 -29.65
N ASN A 75 20.54 -2.03 -30.12
CA ASN A 75 20.73 -0.58 -30.07
C ASN A 75 21.13 -0.20 -28.62
N GLN A 76 22.30 0.43 -28.47
CA GLN A 76 22.90 0.77 -27.17
C GLN A 76 21.96 1.56 -26.24
N ASN A 77 20.96 2.25 -26.79
CA ASN A 77 20.02 3.08 -26.04
C ASN A 77 18.79 2.33 -25.50
N ILE A 78 18.46 1.13 -26.01
CA ILE A 78 17.23 0.42 -25.60
C ILE A 78 17.45 -0.34 -24.28
N CYS A 79 18.66 -0.88 -24.08
CA CYS A 79 19.03 -1.61 -22.87
C CYS A 79 18.85 -0.79 -21.58
N PRO A 80 19.44 0.43 -21.42
CA PRO A 80 19.22 1.23 -20.21
C PRO A 80 17.75 1.65 -20.05
N GLY A 81 17.03 1.89 -21.14
CA GLY A 81 15.60 2.19 -21.11
C GLY A 81 14.76 1.06 -20.51
N MET A 82 15.06 -0.20 -20.86
CA MET A 82 14.40 -1.38 -20.29
C MET A 82 14.65 -1.51 -18.79
N PHE A 83 15.89 -1.31 -18.34
CA PHE A 83 16.21 -1.38 -16.91
C PHE A 83 15.54 -0.26 -16.11
N ILE A 84 15.54 0.96 -16.63
CA ILE A 84 14.83 2.09 -16.01
C ILE A 84 13.34 1.80 -15.93
N PHE A 85 12.75 1.22 -16.98
CA PHE A 85 11.35 0.81 -16.99
C PHE A 85 11.05 -0.27 -15.94
N LYS A 86 11.83 -1.36 -15.90
CA LYS A 86 11.72 -2.43 -14.90
C LYS A 86 11.84 -1.87 -13.47
N SER A 87 12.87 -1.06 -13.20
CA SER A 87 13.12 -0.45 -11.90
C SER A 87 11.98 0.48 -11.48
N SER A 88 11.50 1.32 -12.40
CA SER A 88 10.39 2.25 -12.13
C SER A 88 9.09 1.49 -11.84
N LEU A 89 8.80 0.44 -12.59
CA LEU A 89 7.62 -0.41 -12.37
C LEU A 89 7.66 -1.09 -11.00
N THR A 90 8.82 -1.61 -10.61
CA THR A 90 9.09 -2.16 -9.27
C THR A 90 8.86 -1.13 -8.18
N GLN A 91 9.43 0.07 -8.33
CA GLN A 91 9.26 1.15 -7.35
C GLN A 91 7.80 1.53 -7.19
N VAL A 92 7.06 1.70 -8.30
CA VAL A 92 5.64 2.05 -8.24
C VAL A 92 4.82 0.96 -7.56
N GLY A 93 5.06 -0.32 -7.89
CA GLY A 93 4.38 -1.45 -7.26
C GLY A 93 4.59 -1.51 -5.75
N LEU A 94 5.85 -1.36 -5.31
CA LEU A 94 6.20 -1.35 -3.89
C LEU A 94 5.53 -0.17 -3.16
N VAL A 95 5.63 1.05 -3.69
CA VAL A 95 5.04 2.25 -3.08
C VAL A 95 3.52 2.11 -2.95
N LEU A 96 2.83 1.56 -3.96
CA LEU A 96 1.39 1.33 -3.88
C LEU A 96 1.03 0.36 -2.75
N LEU A 97 1.79 -0.74 -2.63
CA LEU A 97 1.60 -1.71 -1.55
C LEU A 97 1.85 -1.08 -0.17
N GLU A 98 2.91 -0.29 -0.02
CA GLU A 98 3.22 0.42 1.23
C GLU A 98 2.15 1.43 1.60
N ILE A 99 1.62 2.19 0.63
CA ILE A 99 0.50 3.10 0.88
C ILE A 99 -0.72 2.33 1.38
N VAL A 100 -1.03 1.16 0.81
CA VAL A 100 -2.17 0.33 1.26
C VAL A 100 -1.96 -0.18 2.69
N LEU A 101 -0.76 -0.69 2.99
CA LEU A 101 -0.40 -1.14 4.34
C LEU A 101 -0.46 0.02 5.34
N PHE A 102 0.06 1.18 4.96
CA PHE A 102 0.05 2.39 5.76
C PHE A 102 -1.38 2.87 6.05
N LEU A 103 -2.23 2.97 5.02
CA LEU A 103 -3.65 3.36 5.16
C LEU A 103 -4.38 2.44 6.14
N ARG A 104 -4.08 1.13 6.10
CA ARG A 104 -4.66 0.16 7.01
C ARG A 104 -4.25 0.39 8.45
N VAL A 105 -2.95 0.57 8.70
CA VAL A 105 -2.44 0.87 10.06
C VAL A 105 -2.98 2.22 10.53
N TYR A 106 -3.02 3.22 9.67
CA TYR A 106 -3.58 4.54 9.97
C TYR A 106 -5.05 4.47 10.40
N ALA A 107 -5.87 3.67 9.72
CA ALA A 107 -7.27 3.47 10.08
C ALA A 107 -7.43 2.79 11.45
N LEU A 108 -6.50 1.92 11.82
CA LEU A 108 -6.49 1.22 13.10
C LEU A 108 -6.17 2.17 14.28
N TYR A 109 -5.26 3.13 14.07
CA TYR A 109 -4.81 4.08 15.08
C TYR A 109 -5.78 5.27 15.29
N HIS A 110 -7.09 5.05 15.29
CA HIS A 110 -8.10 6.13 15.26
C HIS A 110 -7.90 7.19 16.37
N HIS A 111 -7.53 6.76 17.59
CA HIS A 111 -7.55 7.60 18.80
C HIS A 111 -6.25 8.33 19.14
N ILE A 112 -5.08 7.96 18.59
CA ILE A 112 -3.78 8.47 19.04
C ILE A 112 -3.13 9.30 17.93
N ALA A 113 -3.35 10.63 17.96
CA ALA A 113 -2.82 11.54 16.94
C ALA A 113 -1.28 11.52 16.85
N GLN A 114 -0.59 11.34 17.98
CA GLN A 114 0.87 11.26 18.03
C GLN A 114 1.40 10.04 17.26
N ALA A 115 0.73 8.88 17.36
CA ALA A 115 1.12 7.67 16.64
C ALA A 115 0.92 7.85 15.12
N LYS A 116 -0.16 8.50 14.71
CA LYS A 116 -0.40 8.82 13.28
C LYS A 116 0.70 9.71 12.72
N TRP A 117 1.10 10.75 13.46
CA TRP A 117 2.19 11.63 13.05
C TRP A 117 3.52 10.89 12.95
N PHE A 118 3.86 10.08 13.96
CA PHE A 118 5.07 9.26 13.95
C PHE A 118 5.11 8.31 12.75
N LEU A 119 4.01 7.59 12.49
CA LEU A 119 3.89 6.70 11.34
C LEU A 119 4.07 7.45 10.02
N PHE A 120 3.43 8.62 9.87
CA PHE A 120 3.52 9.42 8.66
C PHE A 120 4.96 9.91 8.40
N VAL A 121 5.65 10.37 9.45
CA VAL A 121 7.07 10.77 9.35
C VAL A 121 7.93 9.57 8.98
N ALA A 122 7.71 8.40 9.59
CA ALA A 122 8.45 7.19 9.26
C ALA A 122 8.24 6.77 7.80
N PHE A 123 7.01 6.84 7.29
CA PHE A 123 6.71 6.58 5.89
C PHE A 123 7.44 7.56 4.96
N LEU A 124 7.44 8.87 5.26
CA LEU A 124 8.16 9.85 4.45
C LEU A 124 9.67 9.60 4.44
N VAL A 125 10.26 9.22 5.57
CA VAL A 125 11.69 8.89 5.66
C VAL A 125 12.01 7.66 4.82
N SER A 126 11.26 6.57 4.97
CA SER A 126 11.43 5.35 4.16
C SER A 126 11.28 5.64 2.67
N PHE A 127 10.21 6.32 2.27
CA PHE A 127 9.95 6.68 0.89
C PHE A 127 11.07 7.54 0.28
N THR A 128 11.63 8.47 1.06
CA THR A 128 12.76 9.29 0.61
C THR A 128 14.02 8.45 0.41
N LEU A 129 14.29 7.50 1.31
CA LEU A 129 15.43 6.58 1.19
C LEU A 129 15.30 5.68 -0.05
N GLU A 130 14.10 5.17 -0.32
CA GLU A 130 13.83 4.36 -1.50
C GLU A 130 13.99 5.14 -2.81
N ILE A 131 13.39 6.34 -2.89
CA ILE A 131 13.55 7.20 -4.08
C ILE A 131 15.02 7.55 -4.29
N CYS A 132 15.75 7.87 -3.23
CA CYS A 132 17.18 8.16 -3.32
C CYS A 132 17.95 6.93 -3.82
N GLY A 133 17.68 5.75 -3.27
CA GLY A 133 18.28 4.49 -3.71
C GLY A 133 18.03 4.21 -5.19
N THR A 134 16.78 4.36 -5.65
CA THR A 134 16.39 4.16 -7.04
C THR A 134 16.95 5.24 -7.97
N ALA A 135 17.03 6.49 -7.54
CA ALA A 135 17.64 7.56 -8.32
C ALA A 135 19.14 7.33 -8.54
N LEU A 136 19.86 6.90 -7.48
CA LEU A 136 21.26 6.52 -7.57
C LEU A 136 21.45 5.30 -8.48
N PHE A 137 20.53 4.33 -8.42
CA PHE A 137 20.53 3.18 -9.33
C PHE A 137 20.42 3.63 -10.79
N ILE A 138 19.43 4.45 -11.11
CA ILE A 138 19.19 4.97 -12.47
C ILE A 138 20.39 5.79 -12.96
N GLN A 139 20.98 6.62 -12.09
CA GLN A 139 22.16 7.43 -12.45
C GLN A 139 23.36 6.55 -12.78
N SER A 140 23.62 5.51 -11.98
CA SER A 140 24.68 4.54 -12.25
C SER A 140 24.47 3.87 -13.61
N MET A 141 23.23 3.46 -13.89
CA MET A 141 22.85 2.84 -15.16
C MET A 141 23.02 3.77 -16.37
N SER A 142 22.71 5.05 -16.23
CA SER A 142 22.85 6.03 -17.32
C SER A 142 24.31 6.32 -17.70
N THR A 143 25.25 6.03 -16.80
CA THR A 143 26.68 6.29 -16.99
C THR A 143 27.37 5.13 -17.73
N MET A 144 26.78 3.93 -17.72
CA MET A 144 27.33 2.75 -18.40
C MET A 144 26.93 2.74 -19.88
N SER A 145 27.92 2.88 -20.77
CA SER A 145 27.73 2.72 -22.22
C SER A 145 27.79 1.23 -22.61
N GLY A 146 26.68 0.51 -22.51
CA GLY A 146 26.57 -0.87 -23.00
C GLY A 146 25.58 -1.75 -22.24
N CYS A 147 25.22 -2.89 -22.82
CA CYS A 147 24.35 -3.90 -22.22
C CYS A 147 25.21 -4.99 -21.51
N GLY A 148 26.12 -4.53 -20.64
CA GLY A 148 27.04 -5.40 -19.89
C GLY A 148 26.57 -5.67 -18.47
N LEU A 149 27.18 -6.66 -17.82
CA LEU A 149 26.85 -7.17 -16.48
C LEU A 149 26.48 -6.05 -15.51
N LEU A 150 25.23 -6.08 -15.02
CA LEU A 150 24.69 -5.13 -14.06
C LEU A 150 25.47 -5.20 -12.75
N ARG A 151 26.34 -4.22 -12.52
CA ARG A 151 26.90 -3.98 -11.18
C ARG A 151 26.10 -2.86 -10.55
N ALA A 152 25.09 -3.23 -9.75
CA ALA A 152 24.46 -2.25 -8.87
C ALA A 152 25.53 -1.68 -7.93
N ASP A 153 25.57 -0.35 -7.79
CA ASP A 153 26.45 0.27 -6.79
C ASP A 153 25.97 -0.18 -5.41
N ASP A 154 26.88 -0.69 -4.58
CA ASP A 154 26.57 -1.22 -3.25
C ASP A 154 25.74 -0.19 -2.46
N LYS A 155 26.07 1.10 -2.60
CA LYS A 155 25.36 2.20 -1.95
C LYS A 155 23.88 2.26 -2.32
N SER A 156 23.54 2.13 -3.60
CA SER A 156 22.15 2.20 -4.07
C SER A 156 21.31 1.06 -3.46
N VAL A 157 21.86 -0.15 -3.46
CA VAL A 157 21.21 -1.34 -2.85
C VAL A 157 21.03 -1.15 -1.34
N TYR A 158 22.03 -0.60 -0.66
CA TYR A 158 21.91 -0.29 0.77
C TYR A 158 20.84 0.77 1.07
N PHE A 159 20.80 1.88 0.35
CA PHE A 159 19.78 2.92 0.56
C PHE A 159 18.37 2.40 0.26
N PHE A 160 18.21 1.68 -0.85
CA PHE A 160 16.94 1.07 -1.20
C PHE A 160 16.50 0.06 -0.14
N GLY A 161 17.34 -0.94 0.15
CA GLY A 161 17.01 -2.00 1.11
C GLY A 161 16.78 -1.49 2.53
N THR A 162 17.49 -0.44 2.97
CA THR A 162 17.24 0.18 4.28
C THR A 162 15.93 0.95 4.31
N GLY A 163 15.55 1.66 3.24
CA GLY A 163 14.26 2.34 3.13
C GLY A 163 13.09 1.38 3.25
N VAL A 164 13.09 0.33 2.41
CA VAL A 164 12.03 -0.69 2.41
C VAL A 164 12.03 -1.48 3.72
N GLY A 165 13.21 -1.88 4.22
CA GLY A 165 13.34 -2.59 5.49
C GLY A 165 12.79 -1.78 6.67
N LEU A 166 13.10 -0.47 6.72
CA LEU A 166 12.57 0.44 7.73
C LEU A 166 11.04 0.55 7.64
N ALA A 167 10.49 0.70 6.44
CA ALA A 167 9.03 0.79 6.23
C ALA A 167 8.33 -0.47 6.78
N GLN A 168 8.84 -1.64 6.40
CA GLN A 168 8.29 -2.92 6.82
C GLN A 168 8.41 -3.14 8.33
N ILE A 169 9.56 -2.84 8.93
CA ILE A 169 9.76 -2.96 10.39
C ILE A 169 8.78 -2.05 11.13
N VAL A 170 8.65 -0.79 10.72
CA VAL A 170 7.74 0.16 11.36
C VAL A 170 6.29 -0.32 11.26
N LEU A 171 5.86 -0.79 10.08
CA LEU A 171 4.50 -1.32 9.88
C LEU A 171 4.24 -2.57 10.72
N VAL A 172 5.17 -3.53 10.75
CA VAL A 172 5.04 -4.75 11.56
C VAL A 172 4.98 -4.42 13.04
N VAL A 173 5.89 -3.58 13.54
CA VAL A 173 5.93 -3.18 14.96
C VAL A 173 4.66 -2.44 15.34
N ALA A 174 4.21 -1.46 14.54
CA ALA A 174 2.97 -0.74 14.82
C ALA A 174 1.76 -1.68 14.85
N THR A 175 1.68 -2.62 13.91
CA THR A 175 0.61 -3.61 13.85
C THR A 175 0.62 -4.54 15.08
N LEU A 176 1.80 -5.01 15.50
CA LEU A 176 1.96 -5.88 16.67
C LEU A 176 1.69 -5.15 17.99
N LEU A 177 2.11 -3.89 18.13
CA LEU A 177 1.83 -3.08 19.31
C LEU A 177 0.33 -2.88 19.50
N GLU A 178 -0.39 -2.64 18.42
CA GLU A 178 -1.84 -2.50 18.47
C GLU A 178 -2.55 -3.83 18.77
N LEU A 179 -2.05 -4.97 18.26
CA LEU A 179 -2.53 -6.29 18.70
C LEU A 179 -2.35 -6.50 20.19
N ALA A 180 -1.14 -6.24 20.69
CA ALA A 180 -0.80 -6.44 22.09
C ALA A 180 -1.64 -5.53 22.99
N SER A 181 -1.84 -4.27 22.59
CA SER A 181 -2.72 -3.31 23.25
C SER A 181 -4.15 -3.86 23.37
N LYS A 182 -4.73 -4.29 22.25
CA LYS A 182 -6.09 -4.85 22.23
C LYS A 182 -6.22 -6.16 23.01
N GLN A 183 -5.23 -7.03 22.95
CA GLN A 183 -5.21 -8.28 23.74
C GLN A 183 -5.14 -7.99 25.24
N ARG A 184 -4.32 -7.01 25.65
CA ARG A 184 -4.20 -6.60 27.05
C ARG A 184 -5.50 -5.99 27.58
N GLN A 185 -6.25 -5.30 26.72
CA GLN A 185 -7.49 -4.62 27.11
C GLN A 185 -8.70 -5.56 27.29
N ARG A 186 -8.59 -6.87 26.97
CA ARG A 186 -9.45 -8.05 27.30
C ARG A 186 -10.97 -7.88 27.51
N ARG A 187 -11.60 -6.78 27.08
CA ARG A 187 -13.01 -6.49 27.26
C ARG A 187 -13.60 -6.09 25.92
N VAL A 188 -14.46 -6.98 25.43
CA VAL A 188 -15.39 -6.84 24.30
C VAL A 188 -14.77 -7.01 22.91
N ARG A 189 -14.75 -8.29 22.49
CA ARG A 189 -15.03 -8.81 21.14
C ARG A 189 -14.92 -7.82 19.97
N SER A 190 -13.96 -8.10 19.10
CA SER A 190 -14.20 -8.08 17.65
C SER A 190 -13.29 -9.13 17.01
N PRO A 191 -13.70 -10.42 16.94
CA PRO A 191 -12.94 -11.48 16.26
C PRO A 191 -12.61 -11.09 14.80
N LEU A 192 -13.48 -10.30 14.18
CA LEU A 192 -13.30 -9.71 12.85
C LEU A 192 -12.02 -8.86 12.74
N THR A 193 -11.75 -7.95 13.69
CA THR A 193 -10.51 -7.15 13.66
C THR A 193 -9.24 -8.00 13.79
N ASN A 194 -9.29 -9.13 14.49
CA ASN A 194 -8.12 -10.00 14.65
C ASN A 194 -7.81 -10.76 13.35
N MET A 195 -8.85 -11.26 12.65
CA MET A 195 -8.68 -11.95 11.36
C MET A 195 -8.13 -11.00 10.28
N VAL A 196 -8.70 -9.79 10.21
CA VAL A 196 -8.21 -8.73 9.33
C VAL A 196 -6.76 -8.46 9.64
N LEU A 197 -6.41 -8.20 10.90
CA LEU A 197 -5.03 -7.84 11.22
C LEU A 197 -4.03 -8.96 10.96
N GLN A 198 -4.41 -10.22 11.20
CA GLN A 198 -3.58 -11.38 10.92
C GLN A 198 -3.22 -11.50 9.44
N GLN A 199 -4.17 -11.20 8.53
CA GLN A 199 -3.88 -11.17 7.09
C GLN A 199 -2.89 -10.05 6.73
N GLY A 200 -2.97 -8.89 7.39
CA GLY A 200 -2.03 -7.79 7.17
C GLY A 200 -0.62 -8.11 7.59
N VAL A 201 -0.49 -8.70 8.78
CA VAL A 201 0.79 -9.18 9.29
C VAL A 201 1.39 -10.24 8.36
N ALA A 202 0.58 -11.18 7.86
CA ALA A 202 1.03 -12.18 6.90
C ALA A 202 1.57 -11.56 5.60
N SER A 203 0.90 -10.53 5.07
CA SER A 203 1.39 -9.81 3.89
C SER A 203 2.69 -9.05 4.17
N CYS A 204 2.82 -8.37 5.31
CA CYS A 204 4.08 -7.72 5.68
C CYS A 204 5.23 -8.72 5.81
N PHE A 205 4.99 -9.88 6.44
CA PHE A 205 6.00 -10.94 6.52
C PHE A 205 6.39 -11.49 5.16
N LEU A 206 5.42 -11.72 4.27
CA LEU A 206 5.69 -12.19 2.91
C LEU A 206 6.59 -11.20 2.17
N VAL A 207 6.29 -9.90 2.25
CA VAL A 207 7.08 -8.84 1.61
C VAL A 207 8.47 -8.75 2.21
N LEU A 208 8.59 -8.81 3.54
CA LEU A 208 9.87 -8.84 4.24
C LEU A 208 10.73 -10.04 3.80
N THR A 209 10.16 -11.23 3.73
CA THR A 209 10.85 -12.44 3.27
C THR A 209 11.30 -12.30 1.82
N LEU A 210 10.43 -11.79 0.96
CA LEU A 210 10.72 -11.55 -0.46
C LEU A 210 11.89 -10.55 -0.63
N ILE A 211 11.88 -9.45 0.11
CA ILE A 211 12.98 -8.47 0.09
C ILE A 211 14.27 -9.08 0.64
N ALA A 212 14.21 -9.83 1.74
CA ALA A 212 15.38 -10.49 2.30
C ALA A 212 16.00 -11.46 1.28
N VAL A 213 15.18 -12.24 0.58
CA VAL A 213 15.63 -13.13 -0.50
C VAL A 213 16.26 -12.34 -1.64
N LEU A 214 15.67 -11.22 -2.07
CA LEU A 214 16.25 -10.35 -3.09
C LEU A 214 17.60 -9.75 -2.66
N MET A 215 17.71 -9.27 -1.42
CA MET A 215 18.95 -8.69 -0.90
C MET A 215 20.05 -9.74 -0.77
N VAL A 216 19.71 -10.93 -0.26
CA VAL A 216 20.60 -12.09 -0.18
C VAL A 216 21.05 -12.50 -1.59
N TYR A 217 20.12 -12.59 -2.54
CA TYR A 217 20.44 -12.88 -3.94
C TYR A 217 21.37 -11.83 -4.54
N ASN A 218 21.09 -10.53 -4.40
CA ASN A 218 22.00 -9.48 -4.90
C ASN A 218 23.40 -9.57 -4.27
N PHE A 219 23.50 -10.03 -3.02
CA PHE A 219 24.78 -10.21 -2.34
C PHE A 219 25.56 -11.44 -2.82
N PHE A 220 24.89 -12.59 -3.00
CA PHE A 220 25.52 -13.85 -3.38
C PHE A 220 25.68 -14.03 -4.89
N SER A 221 24.77 -13.46 -5.67
CA SER A 221 24.61 -13.71 -7.10
C SER A 221 25.28 -12.64 -7.94
N TYR A 222 26.58 -12.44 -7.69
CA TYR A 222 27.50 -11.77 -8.61
C TYR A 222 27.65 -12.48 -9.98
N LEU A 223 26.89 -13.56 -10.27
CA LEU A 223 27.27 -14.58 -11.24
C LEU A 223 26.23 -15.02 -12.29
N ASP A 224 24.91 -14.74 -12.16
CA ASP A 224 23.92 -15.23 -13.17
C ASP A 224 22.73 -14.28 -13.42
N GLU A 225 22.69 -13.68 -14.61
CA GLU A 225 21.66 -12.72 -15.07
C GLU A 225 20.25 -13.33 -15.21
N SER A 226 20.18 -14.63 -15.55
CA SER A 226 18.91 -15.29 -15.85
C SER A 226 17.99 -15.44 -14.62
N MET A 227 18.53 -15.80 -13.45
CA MET A 227 17.72 -16.01 -12.25
C MET A 227 17.04 -14.72 -11.77
N GLY A 228 17.65 -13.55 -12.02
CA GLY A 228 17.09 -12.25 -11.65
C GLY A 228 15.75 -11.95 -12.33
N GLU A 229 15.58 -12.35 -13.59
CA GLU A 229 14.35 -12.09 -14.34
C GLU A 229 13.15 -12.86 -13.80
N ALA A 230 13.35 -14.13 -13.46
CA ALA A 230 12.32 -14.95 -12.84
C ALA A 230 11.92 -14.38 -11.46
N MET A 231 12.91 -13.99 -10.65
CA MET A 231 12.66 -13.43 -9.32
C MET A 231 11.87 -12.12 -9.38
N ILE A 232 12.22 -11.22 -10.30
CA ILE A 232 11.49 -9.96 -10.50
C ILE A 232 10.05 -10.23 -10.96
N SER A 233 9.84 -11.20 -11.84
CA SER A 233 8.49 -11.58 -12.30
C SER A 233 7.61 -12.09 -11.16
N TRP A 234 8.16 -12.97 -10.32
CA TRP A 234 7.47 -13.46 -9.13
C TRP A 234 7.23 -12.36 -8.09
N TYR A 235 8.17 -11.44 -7.95
CA TYR A 235 8.03 -10.26 -7.10
C TYR A 235 6.82 -9.41 -7.50
N TYR A 236 6.66 -9.09 -8.79
CA TYR A 236 5.48 -8.36 -9.29
C TYR A 236 4.18 -9.10 -9.03
N THR A 237 4.17 -10.41 -9.29
CA THR A 237 2.99 -11.25 -9.06
C THR A 237 2.56 -11.20 -7.61
N LEU A 238 3.51 -11.38 -6.67
CA LEU A 238 3.21 -11.39 -5.25
C LEU A 238 2.75 -10.02 -4.73
N ILE A 239 3.35 -8.92 -5.21
CA ILE A 239 2.87 -7.56 -4.88
C ILE A 239 1.46 -7.33 -5.42
N SER A 240 1.19 -7.68 -6.68
CA SER A 240 -0.12 -7.48 -7.30
C SER A 240 -1.21 -8.27 -6.57
N VAL A 241 -0.96 -9.56 -6.31
CA VAL A 241 -1.89 -10.46 -5.60
C VAL A 241 -2.08 -10.00 -4.16
N GLY A 242 -0.98 -9.68 -3.46
CA GLY A 242 -1.01 -9.19 -2.08
C GLY A 242 -1.81 -7.91 -1.94
N THR A 243 -1.53 -6.91 -2.78
CA THR A 243 -2.24 -5.62 -2.77
C THR A 243 -3.72 -5.79 -3.07
N SER A 244 -4.06 -6.60 -4.08
CA SER A 244 -5.46 -6.83 -4.48
C SER A 244 -6.27 -7.47 -3.34
N ARG A 245 -5.72 -8.52 -2.71
CA ARG A 245 -6.38 -9.22 -1.59
C ARG A 245 -6.50 -8.31 -0.37
N LEU A 246 -5.44 -7.59 -0.02
CA LEU A 246 -5.46 -6.64 1.10
C LEU A 246 -6.57 -5.60 0.94
N ILE A 247 -6.71 -5.03 -0.26
CA ILE A 247 -7.77 -4.05 -0.53
C ILE A 247 -9.13 -4.74 -0.45
N LEU A 248 -9.36 -5.85 -1.16
CA LEU A 248 -10.67 -6.51 -1.18
C LEU A 248 -11.16 -6.91 0.23
N GLU A 249 -10.28 -7.43 1.07
CA GLU A 249 -10.61 -7.79 2.46
C GLU A 249 -11.08 -6.57 3.27
N MET A 250 -10.50 -5.38 3.03
CA MET A 250 -10.96 -4.14 3.69
C MET A 250 -12.38 -3.74 3.26
N TRP A 251 -12.77 -4.03 2.02
CA TRP A 251 -14.11 -3.67 1.49
C TRP A 251 -15.20 -4.67 1.86
N LYS A 252 -14.85 -5.92 2.21
CA LYS A 252 -15.82 -6.92 2.68
C LYS A 252 -16.31 -6.67 4.11
N LEU A 253 -15.59 -5.86 4.90
CA LEU A 253 -15.94 -5.60 6.31
C LEU A 253 -17.25 -4.82 6.49
N PRO A 254 -17.49 -3.70 5.77
CA PRO A 254 -18.74 -2.93 5.94
C PRO A 254 -20.00 -3.70 5.49
N SER A 255 -19.87 -4.60 4.51
CA SER A 255 -20.99 -5.43 4.05
C SER A 255 -21.35 -6.53 5.04
N SER A 256 -20.34 -7.14 5.68
CA SER A 256 -20.58 -8.17 6.71
C SER A 256 -21.22 -7.59 7.95
N GLU A 257 -20.75 -6.43 8.42
CA GLU A 257 -21.29 -5.77 9.62
C GLU A 257 -22.77 -5.38 9.44
N ASN A 258 -23.13 -4.80 8.29
CA ASN A 258 -24.52 -4.50 7.99
C ASN A 258 -25.40 -5.77 7.88
N SER A 259 -24.85 -6.88 7.40
CA SER A 259 -25.58 -8.14 7.28
C SER A 259 -25.81 -8.81 8.64
N GLU A 260 -24.80 -8.83 9.52
CA GLU A 260 -24.95 -9.30 10.90
C GLU A 260 -25.89 -8.42 11.72
N HIS A 261 -25.84 -7.08 11.54
CA HIS A 261 -26.77 -6.19 12.23
C HIS A 261 -28.21 -6.37 11.74
N ASN A 262 -28.41 -6.57 10.44
CA ASN A 262 -29.74 -6.89 9.89
C ASN A 262 -30.22 -8.25 10.37
N PHE A 263 -29.36 -9.28 10.39
CA PHE A 263 -29.72 -10.60 10.90
C PHE A 263 -30.04 -10.60 12.40
N ALA A 264 -29.28 -9.86 13.22
CA ALA A 264 -29.55 -9.70 14.64
C ALA A 264 -30.89 -8.96 14.88
N ARG A 265 -31.17 -7.93 14.08
CA ARG A 265 -32.43 -7.17 14.13
C ARG A 265 -33.62 -7.98 13.63
N ASP A 266 -33.45 -8.82 12.61
CA ASP A 266 -34.46 -9.74 12.08
C ASP A 266 -34.71 -10.91 13.05
N SER A 267 -33.67 -11.38 13.75
CA SER A 267 -33.81 -12.41 14.78
C SER A 267 -34.48 -11.90 16.06
N GLU A 268 -34.33 -10.61 16.40
CA GLU A 268 -35.09 -9.97 17.49
C GLU A 268 -36.55 -9.68 17.10
N THR A 269 -36.83 -9.39 15.83
CA THR A 269 -38.21 -9.18 15.34
C THR A 269 -38.94 -10.47 14.97
N GLY A 270 -38.23 -11.58 14.72
CA GLY A 270 -38.79 -12.91 14.47
C GLY A 270 -39.46 -13.59 15.68
N ASN A 271 -39.29 -13.06 16.90
CA ASN A 271 -40.00 -13.54 18.10
C ASN A 271 -41.28 -12.76 18.43
N LEU A 272 -41.71 -11.82 17.58
CA LEU A 272 -42.92 -11.05 17.81
C LEU A 272 -43.71 -10.80 16.50
N HIS A 273 -44.09 -11.87 15.80
CA HIS A 273 -45.12 -11.78 14.76
C HIS A 273 -46.04 -13.01 14.77
N LEU A 274 -46.83 -13.12 15.85
CA LEU A 274 -48.23 -13.51 15.71
C LEU A 274 -49.01 -12.19 15.52
N THR A 275 -49.74 -12.09 14.41
CA THR A 275 -50.76 -11.09 14.09
C THR A 275 -50.32 -9.62 14.01
N THR A 276 -50.14 -9.09 12.80
CA THR A 276 -51.13 -8.24 12.11
C THR A 276 -50.53 -7.59 10.85
N LEU A 277 -51.31 -7.65 9.77
CA LEU A 277 -51.17 -6.83 8.57
C LEU A 277 -51.28 -5.33 8.92
N SER A 278 -50.45 -4.48 8.33
CA SER A 278 -50.89 -3.27 7.62
C SER A 278 -49.70 -2.54 6.97
N ASP A 279 -49.95 -2.09 5.74
CA ASP A 279 -49.21 -1.11 4.95
C ASP A 279 -48.50 -0.02 5.76
N SER A 280 -47.27 0.33 5.36
CA SER A 280 -46.95 1.66 4.81
C SER A 280 -45.43 1.93 4.71
N ASN A 281 -45.09 2.69 3.67
CA ASN A 281 -43.93 3.58 3.58
C ASN A 281 -42.53 2.99 3.33
N TYR A 282 -42.34 2.70 2.06
CA TYR A 282 -41.17 3.08 1.26
C TYR A 282 -40.62 4.48 1.64
N ARG A 283 -39.52 4.57 2.42
CA ARG A 283 -38.77 5.84 2.58
C ARG A 283 -37.30 5.68 2.98
N ASN A 284 -36.45 6.15 2.07
CA ASN A 284 -35.15 6.81 2.23
C ASN A 284 -33.91 5.98 2.61
N GLY A 285 -33.05 5.81 1.60
CA GLY A 285 -31.62 5.57 1.79
C GLY A 285 -30.93 6.79 2.41
N ASN A 286 -30.25 6.56 3.54
CA ASN A 286 -29.31 7.48 4.16
C ASN A 286 -27.98 6.76 4.37
N THR A 287 -27.06 6.94 3.41
CA THR A 287 -25.64 6.52 3.51
C THR A 287 -24.71 7.72 3.73
N THR A 288 -25.22 8.83 4.27
CA THR A 288 -24.50 10.12 4.34
C THR A 288 -23.84 10.43 5.69
N ALA A 289 -23.93 9.57 6.71
CA ALA A 289 -23.49 9.93 8.06
C ALA A 289 -21.96 9.95 8.32
N TRP A 290 -21.14 9.28 7.51
CA TRP A 290 -19.69 9.17 7.77
C TRP A 290 -18.79 9.88 6.75
N MET A 291 -19.34 10.49 5.69
CA MET A 291 -18.55 11.22 4.69
C MET A 291 -18.41 12.73 4.98
N THR A 292 -19.30 13.33 5.78
CA THR A 292 -19.22 14.75 6.15
C THR A 292 -18.07 15.08 7.09
N ALA A 293 -17.47 14.08 7.76
CA ALA A 293 -16.28 14.27 8.60
C ALA A 293 -14.98 14.48 7.79
N LEU A 294 -14.97 14.20 6.49
CA LEU A 294 -13.78 14.36 5.63
C LEU A 294 -13.81 15.57 4.70
N THR A 295 -14.93 16.30 4.61
CA THR A 295 -15.05 17.53 3.79
C THR A 295 -15.24 18.81 4.60
N SER A 296 -15.39 18.75 5.93
CA SER A 296 -15.60 19.95 6.76
C SER A 296 -14.32 20.64 7.25
N THR A 297 -13.13 20.08 7.05
CA THR A 297 -11.89 20.59 7.68
C THR A 297 -10.96 21.36 6.74
N THR A 298 -11.40 21.69 5.53
CA THR A 298 -10.63 22.51 4.57
C THR A 298 -11.10 23.96 4.43
N SER A 299 -12.12 24.41 5.18
CA SER A 299 -12.62 25.81 5.07
C SER A 299 -12.37 26.71 6.29
N HIS A 300 -11.64 26.26 7.32
CA HIS A 300 -11.39 27.06 8.53
C HIS A 300 -9.90 27.21 8.86
N TYR A 301 -9.10 27.71 7.90
CA TYR A 301 -7.75 28.22 8.18
C TYR A 301 -7.44 29.48 7.34
N MET A 302 -8.31 30.48 7.39
CA MET A 302 -7.95 31.88 7.10
C MET A 302 -8.76 32.80 8.02
N ALA A 303 -8.27 32.99 9.24
CA ALA A 303 -8.63 34.13 10.09
C ALA A 303 -7.52 34.36 11.11
N ALA A 304 -6.69 35.39 10.84
CA ALA A 304 -5.81 35.99 11.84
C ALA A 304 -6.65 36.74 12.88
N PRO A 305 -6.20 36.85 14.14
CA PRO A 305 -6.65 37.92 15.02
C PRO A 305 -5.48 38.82 15.42
N SER A 306 -5.50 40.03 14.87
CA SER A 306 -5.08 41.24 15.56
C SER A 306 -6.02 41.50 16.74
N LEU A 307 -5.52 41.80 17.95
CA LEU A 307 -6.20 42.59 19.00
C LEU A 307 -5.15 42.95 20.07
N TYR A 308 -4.65 44.18 20.09
CA TYR A 308 -5.16 45.33 20.86
C TYR A 308 -5.18 45.05 22.38
N ARG A 309 -4.13 45.49 23.09
CA ARG A 309 -4.14 45.60 24.55
C ARG A 309 -4.01 47.07 24.93
N SER A 310 -5.12 47.61 25.42
CA SER A 310 -5.28 48.97 25.90
C SER A 310 -4.49 49.20 27.19
N VAL A 311 -3.72 50.29 27.17
CA VAL A 311 -3.17 50.98 28.34
C VAL A 311 -4.33 51.64 29.09
N ASN A 312 -4.41 51.43 30.41
CA ASN A 312 -5.06 52.37 31.31
C ASN A 312 -4.41 52.30 32.69
N SER A 313 -3.72 53.39 33.01
CA SER A 313 -3.32 53.83 34.34
C SER A 313 -4.54 54.16 35.22
N PRO A 314 -4.37 54.09 36.55
CA PRO A 314 -4.68 55.28 37.33
C PRO A 314 -3.61 55.64 38.34
N SER A 315 -3.56 56.95 38.58
CA SER A 315 -2.73 57.73 39.48
C SER A 315 -3.23 57.72 40.94
N THR A 316 -2.40 58.30 41.82
CA THR A 316 -2.64 58.81 43.21
C THR A 316 -2.77 57.75 44.32
N SER A 317 -2.20 57.86 45.54
CA SER A 317 -1.43 58.91 46.23
C SER A 317 -0.73 58.34 47.49
N CYS A 318 0.38 58.97 47.89
CA CYS A 318 0.90 59.30 49.25
C CYS A 318 0.77 58.35 50.47
N ASP A 319 1.92 58.05 51.11
CA ASP A 319 2.30 58.32 52.53
C ASP A 319 3.61 57.55 52.87
N ILE A 320 4.78 58.19 53.08
CA ILE A 320 5.32 58.76 54.35
C ILE A 320 5.32 57.74 55.51
N SER A 321 6.48 57.14 55.84
CA SER A 321 7.32 57.53 57.00
C SER A 321 8.27 56.41 57.47
N ASP A 322 9.47 56.88 57.81
CA ASP A 322 10.33 56.47 58.94
C ASP A 322 11.15 55.16 58.96
N LYS A 323 12.45 55.44 59.14
CA LYS A 323 13.57 54.69 59.75
C LYS A 323 14.36 53.69 58.91
#